data_AF-A0A449G742-F1
#
_entry.id   AF-A0A449G742-F1
#
_cell.length_a   1.000
_cell.length_b   1.000
_cell.length_c   1.000
_cell.angle_alpha   90.00
_cell.angle_beta   90.00
_cell.angle_gamma   90.00
#
_symmetry.space_group_name_H-M   'P 1'
#
loop_
_entity.id
_entity.type
_entity.pdbx_description
1 polymer ?
#
loop_
_entity_poly.entity_id
_entity_poly.type
_entity_poly.pdbx_seq_one_letter_code
_entity_poly.pdbx_strand_id
1 'polypeptide(L)' 'MVAIIGYQVARRQGIGGPWFTDWDDGVIHATEEDAQAAAGLAQRTTGYPWELLPVYDEEPDPGPVIPPQDV' A
#
# COMPACT_ATOMS: atom_id res chain seq x y z
N MET A 1 8.80 0.54 14.32
CA MET A 1 8.55 1.57 13.28
C MET A 1 8.08 0.80 12.07
N VAL A 2 6.85 1.05 11.62
CA VAL A 2 6.27 0.31 10.48
C VAL A 2 6.92 0.86 9.20
N ALA A 3 7.62 0.01 8.47
CA ALA A 3 8.27 0.39 7.22
C ALA A 3 7.29 0.24 6.04
N ILE A 4 7.31 1.20 5.12
CA ILE A 4 6.60 1.06 3.85
C ILE A 4 7.38 0.05 3.01
N ILE A 5 6.73 -1.04 2.63
CA ILE A 5 7.31 -2.08 1.77
C ILE A 5 7.02 -1.82 0.29
N GLY A 6 6.07 -0.92 0.00
CA GLY A 6 5.80 -0.45 -1.34
C GLY A 6 4.46 0.27 -1.45
N TYR A 7 3.96 0.40 -2.68
CA TYR A 7 2.75 1.13 -3.02
C TYR A 7 1.89 0.30 -3.96
N GLN A 8 0.59 0.24 -3.68
CA GLN A 8 -0.41 -0.35 -4.56
C GLN A 8 -1.17 0.73 -5.31
N VAL A 9 -1.48 0.45 -6.58
CA VAL A 9 -2.32 1.32 -7.41
C VAL A 9 -3.77 0.94 -7.19
N ALA A 10 -4.56 1.85 -6.64
CA ALA A 10 -5.96 1.61 -6.32
C ALA A 10 -6.86 2.76 -6.76
N ARG A 11 -8.08 2.45 -7.16
CA ARG A 11 -9.12 3.45 -7.44
C ARG A 11 -10.22 3.38 -6.42
N ARG A 12 -10.90 4.51 -6.20
CA ARG A 12 -12.06 4.59 -5.31
C ARG A 12 -13.34 4.80 -6.12
N GLN A 13 -14.40 4.04 -5.82
CA GLN A 13 -15.71 4.25 -6.43
C GLN A 13 -16.46 5.40 -5.73
N GLY A 14 -16.10 6.64 -6.05
CA GLY A 14 -16.71 7.84 -5.48
C GLY A 14 -16.23 8.18 -4.05
N ILE A 15 -16.79 9.25 -3.47
CA ILE A 15 -16.44 9.68 -2.11
C ILE A 15 -17.03 8.69 -1.11
N GLY A 16 -16.18 8.08 -0.27
CA GLY A 16 -16.63 7.10 0.72
C GLY A 16 -16.70 5.66 0.22
N GLY A 17 -16.55 5.42 -1.09
CA GLY A 17 -16.67 4.09 -1.67
C GLY A 17 -15.48 3.17 -1.38
N PRO A 18 -15.60 1.87 -1.73
CA PRO A 18 -14.53 0.89 -1.59
C PRO A 18 -13.36 1.18 -2.53
N TRP A 19 -12.19 0.71 -2.12
CA TRP A 19 -10.96 0.72 -2.91
C TRP A 19 -10.87 -0.54 -3.77
N PHE A 20 -10.40 -0.37 -5.01
CA PHE A 20 -10.19 -1.46 -5.96
C PHE A 20 -8.77 -1.40 -6.51
N THR A 21 -8.04 -2.50 -6.41
CA THR A 21 -6.67 -2.68 -6.92
C THR A 21 -6.65 -3.53 -8.20
N ASP A 22 -7.69 -3.39 -9.03
CA ASP A 22 -7.95 -4.25 -10.19
C ASP A 22 -7.04 -3.99 -11.40
N TRP A 23 -6.27 -2.90 -11.41
CA TRP A 23 -5.42 -2.55 -12.56
C TRP A 23 -4.22 -3.48 -12.73
N ASP A 24 -3.47 -3.71 -11.66
CA ASP A 24 -2.26 -4.53 -11.65
C ASP A 24 -2.44 -5.76 -10.74
N ASP A 25 -3.67 -6.25 -10.61
CA ASP A 25 -4.02 -7.40 -9.75
C ASP A 25 -3.54 -7.26 -8.27
N GLY A 26 -3.39 -6.02 -7.78
CA GLY A 26 -2.87 -5.74 -6.43
C GLY A 26 -1.36 -5.86 -6.27
N VAL A 27 -0.58 -5.81 -7.34
CA VAL A 27 0.89 -5.74 -7.28
C VAL A 27 1.36 -4.56 -6.42
N ILE A 28 2.37 -4.84 -5.61
CA ILE A 28 3.04 -3.86 -4.75
C ILE A 28 4.29 -3.37 -5.48
N HIS A 29 4.27 -2.11 -5.88
CA HIS A 29 5.41 -1.44 -6.48
C HIS A 29 6.41 -1.04 -5.38
N ALA A 30 7.68 -1.39 -5.54
CA ALA A 30 8.70 -1.13 -4.53
C ALA A 30 8.99 0.37 -4.32
N THR A 31 8.72 1.21 -5.32
CA THR A 31 8.98 2.66 -5.27
C THR A 31 7.72 3.46 -5.60
N GLU A 32 7.65 4.67 -5.04
CA GLU A 32 6.55 5.60 -5.32
C GLU A 32 6.52 6.02 -6.79
N GLU A 33 7.68 6.21 -7.42
CA GLU A 33 7.80 6.60 -8.83
C GLU A 33 7.20 5.53 -9.77
N ASP A 34 7.47 4.25 -9.52
CA ASP A 34 6.94 3.14 -10.31
C ASP A 34 5.41 3.03 -10.16
N ALA A 35 4.90 3.15 -8.93
CA ALA A 35 3.47 3.22 -8.66
C ALA A 35 2.79 4.45 -9.29
N GLN A 36 3.45 5.61 -9.31
CA GLN A 36 2.93 6.82 -9.95
C GLN A 36 2.85 6.64 -11.47
N ALA A 37 3.86 6.03 -12.08
CA ALA A 37 3.85 5.71 -13.51
C ALA A 37 2.70 4.75 -13.85
N ALA A 38 2.50 3.71 -13.04
CA ALA A 38 1.41 2.75 -13.20
C ALA A 38 0.03 3.40 -12.99
N ALA A 39 -0.16 4.23 -11.96
CA ALA A 39 -1.39 4.98 -11.73
C ALA A 39 -1.71 5.95 -12.87
N GLY A 40 -0.70 6.65 -13.40
CA GLY A 40 -0.85 7.53 -14.56
C GLY A 40 -1.25 6.78 -15.83
N LEU A 41 -0.69 5.58 -16.05
CA LEU A 41 -1.08 4.72 -17.16
C LEU A 41 -2.51 4.19 -16.99
N ALA A 42 -2.87 3.75 -15.78
CA ALA A 42 -4.19 3.26 -15.43
C ALA A 42 -5.26 4.35 -15.66
N GLN A 43 -4.98 5.58 -15.24
CA GLN A 43 -5.87 6.72 -15.44
C GLN A 43 -6.07 7.02 -16.92
N ARG A 44 -5.01 7.02 -17.73
CA ARG A 44 -5.11 7.24 -19.18
C ARG A 44 -5.86 6.13 -19.90
N THR A 45 -5.72 4.90 -19.44
CA THR A 45 -6.35 3.72 -20.07
C THR A 45 -7.83 3.60 -19.70
N THR A 46 -8.15 3.80 -18.42
CA THR A 46 -9.49 3.54 -17.88
C THR A 46 -10.35 4.79 -17.73
N GLY A 47 -9.75 5.98 -17.71
CA GLY A 47 -10.42 7.25 -17.45
C GLY A 47 -10.80 7.49 -15.98
N TYR A 48 -10.52 6.54 -15.08
CA TYR A 48 -10.78 6.70 -13.65
C TYR A 48 -9.59 7.33 -12.91
N PRO A 49 -9.82 8.08 -11.83
CA PRO A 49 -8.74 8.51 -10.95
C PRO A 49 -8.20 7.29 -10.19
N TRP A 50 -6.92 7.01 -10.38
CA TRP A 50 -6.15 6.02 -9.62
C TRP A 50 -5.23 6.75 -8.64
N GLU A 51 -5.14 6.22 -7.43
CA GLU A 51 -4.37 6.76 -6.30
C GLU A 51 -3.41 5.69 -5.78
N LEU A 52 -2.40 6.12 -5.03
CA LEU A 52 -1.40 5.24 -4.44
C LEU A 52 -1.78 4.91 -2.99
N LEU A 53 -1.88 3.63 -2.67
CA LEU A 53 -2.03 3.13 -1.31
C LEU A 53 -0.66 2.65 -0.80
N PRO A 54 -0.10 3.28 0.25
CA PRO A 54 1.11 2.78 0.88
C PRO A 54 0.82 1.43 1.56
N VAL A 55 1.65 0.43 1.26
CA VAL A 55 1.62 -0.89 1.88
C VAL A 55 2.73 -0.97 2.91
N TYR A 56 2.35 -1.40 4.10
CA TYR A 56 3.21 -1.49 5.27
C TYR A 56 3.55 -2.95 5.56
N ASP A 57 4.80 -3.23 5.95
CA ASP A 57 5.13 -4.52 6.56
C ASP A 57 4.33 -4.64 7.87
N GLU A 58 3.64 -5.76 8.10
CA GLU A 58 3.08 -6.05 9.42
C GLU A 58 4.22 -5.95 10.45
N GLU A 59 3.99 -5.28 11.58
CA GLU A 59 5.06 -4.93 12.54
C GLU A 59 6.04 -6.10 12.78
N PRO A 60 7.36 -5.83 12.91
CA PRO A 60 8.23 -6.84 13.49
C PRO A 60 7.69 -7.17 14.88
N ASP A 61 7.38 -8.45 15.10
CA ASP A 61 6.94 -9.04 16.37
C ASP A 61 7.68 -8.33 17.53
N PRO A 62 6.98 -7.75 18.53
CA PRO A 62 7.65 -7.15 19.67
C PRO A 62 8.45 -8.26 20.34
N GLY A 63 9.78 -8.21 20.20
CA GLY A 63 10.69 -9.23 20.70
C GLY A 63 10.38 -9.61 22.16
N PRO A 64 10.78 -10.82 22.61
CA PRO A 64 10.29 -11.39 23.85
C PRO A 64 10.39 -10.40 25.01
N VAL A 65 9.25 -10.03 25.57
CA VAL A 65 9.17 -9.23 26.78
C VAL A 65 9.81 -10.06 27.89
N ILE A 66 11.07 -9.78 28.23
CA ILE A 66 11.70 -10.37 29.41
C ILE A 66 11.08 -9.66 30.63
N PRO A 67 10.26 -10.33 31.45
CA PRO A 67 9.78 -9.73 32.69
C PRO A 67 10.98 -9.42 33.59
N PRO A 68 10.97 -8.31 34.36
CA PRO A 68 12.04 -8.03 35.30
C PRO A 68 12.20 -9.22 36.25
N GLN A 69 13.37 -9.87 36.21
CA GLN A 69 13.70 -10.86 37.23
C GLN A 69 14.05 -10.09 38.50
N ASP A 70 13.14 -10.18 39.48
CA ASP A 70 13.42 -9.82 40.85
C ASP A 70 14.39 -10.88 41.41
N VAL A 71 15.70 -10.59 41.38
CA VAL A 71 16.76 -11.34 42.07
C VAL A 71 17.76 -10.40 42.73
#